data_AF-A0A2V6B2Z9-F1
#
_entry.id   AF-A0A2V6B2Z9-F1
#
_cell.length_a   1.000
_cell.length_b   1.000
_cell.length_c   1.000
_cell.angle_alpha   90.00
_cell.angle_beta   90.00
_cell.angle_gamma   90.00
#
_symmetry.space_group_name_H-M   'P 1'
#
loop_
_entity.id
_entity.type
_entity.pdbx_description
1 polymer ?
#
loop_
_entity_poly.entity_id
_entity_poly.type
_entity_poly.pdbx_seq_one_letter_code
_entity_poly.pdbx_strand_id
1 'polypeptide(L)'
;MIDYTLRLLHHACVDADLLCPACRLPLTEMRTGNGIIWRCEKCDGRAAGLQLLRRTFTPESINPLWLDAIHNEGSSARPCPSCGNAMIEVALDSSSGIRVEVCRICEFVWFDAGETQTLQVRPLPKPQVPMPQEAREAIALAKVQQLAEQERASDFDSTPPDEWWKSIAAFFGMPVEFDAPAQERHPVVTWFLAAVITTVSVHAFFHLQEAVQLFGLIPAQGFRLHGLTFVTSFFLHAGVIHLVG
;
A
#
# COMPACT_ATOMS: atom_id res chain seq x y z
N MET A 1 -20.09 14.93 -8.71
CA MET A 1 -20.13 15.92 -7.61
C MET A 1 -19.50 15.23 -6.42
N ILE A 2 -18.20 15.46 -6.20
CA ILE A 2 -17.40 14.72 -5.22
C ILE A 2 -17.50 15.47 -3.89
N ASP A 3 -17.93 14.74 -2.85
CA ASP A 3 -18.25 15.22 -1.52
C ASP A 3 -17.03 15.86 -0.82
N TYR A 4 -17.12 17.16 -0.53
CA TYR A 4 -16.09 17.97 0.13
C TYR A 4 -16.14 17.88 1.68
N THR A 5 -16.80 16.86 2.22
CA THR A 5 -17.11 16.72 3.66
C THR A 5 -16.01 16.07 4.50
N LEU A 6 -14.84 15.76 3.92
CA LEU A 6 -13.71 15.17 4.67
C LEU A 6 -12.68 16.19 5.21
N ARG A 7 -12.93 17.50 5.08
CA ARG A 7 -11.98 18.56 5.48
C ARG A 7 -12.33 19.33 6.77
N LEU A 8 -13.45 19.01 7.42
CA LEU A 8 -13.98 19.81 8.54
C LEU A 8 -13.73 19.23 9.94
N LEU A 9 -13.09 18.06 10.07
CA LEU A 9 -12.76 17.47 11.39
C LEU A 9 -11.42 17.93 11.99
N HIS A 10 -10.67 18.81 11.31
CA HIS A 10 -9.38 19.32 11.81
C HIS A 10 -9.49 20.59 12.69
N HIS A 11 -10.69 21.14 12.93
CA HIS A 11 -10.86 22.45 13.58
C HIS A 11 -11.61 22.44 14.92
N ALA A 12 -11.89 21.29 15.52
CA ALA A 12 -12.71 21.20 16.74
C ALA A 12 -11.94 21.00 18.06
N CYS A 13 -10.67 21.41 18.15
CA CYS A 13 -9.91 21.34 19.42
C CYS A 13 -9.05 22.60 19.61
N VAL A 14 -9.71 23.74 19.82
CA VAL A 14 -9.09 24.95 20.35
C VAL A 14 -9.94 25.33 21.57
N ASP A 15 -9.29 25.48 22.73
CA ASP A 15 -9.85 25.76 24.07
C ASP A 15 -10.16 24.55 24.99
N ALA A 16 -9.39 23.47 24.87
CA ALA A 16 -9.22 22.54 26.00
C ALA A 16 -7.79 22.66 26.52
N ASP A 17 -7.63 23.00 27.80
CA ASP A 17 -6.33 23.04 28.48
C ASP A 17 -5.68 21.65 28.37
N LEU A 18 -4.61 21.53 27.58
CA LEU A 18 -3.86 20.28 27.44
C LEU A 18 -3.23 19.93 28.78
N LEU A 19 -3.47 18.72 29.28
CA LEU A 19 -2.97 18.28 30.59
C LEU A 19 -1.72 17.42 30.44
N CYS A 20 -0.72 17.65 31.28
CA CYS A 20 0.46 16.81 31.37
C CYS A 20 0.07 15.37 31.76
N PRO A 21 0.45 14.33 30.98
CA PRO A 21 0.11 12.94 31.30
C PRO A 21 0.74 12.44 32.60
N ALA A 22 1.89 12.99 33.01
CA ALA A 22 2.58 12.62 34.24
C ALA A 22 2.05 13.39 35.48
N CYS A 23 1.87 14.71 35.34
CA CYS A 23 1.55 15.59 36.48
C CYS A 23 0.07 15.98 36.58
N ARG A 24 -0.72 15.78 35.52
CA ARG A 24 -2.11 16.26 35.36
C ARG A 24 -2.28 17.76 35.59
N LEU A 25 -1.22 18.53 35.36
CA LEU A 25 -1.24 19.99 35.37
C LEU A 25 -1.42 20.53 33.95
N PRO A 26 -2.06 21.70 33.78
CA PRO A 26 -2.16 22.34 32.48
C PRO A 26 -0.76 22.61 31.91
N LEU A 27 -0.61 22.39 30.60
CA LEU A 27 0.62 22.66 29.88
C LEU A 27 0.65 24.13 29.43
N THR A 28 1.80 24.77 29.59
CA THR A 28 2.03 26.13 29.12
C THR A 28 2.42 26.10 27.64
N GLU A 29 1.70 26.86 26.81
CA GLU A 29 2.04 27.06 25.40
C GLU A 29 3.31 27.91 25.25
N MET A 30 4.32 27.40 24.55
CA MET A 30 5.53 28.11 24.18
C MET A 30 5.63 28.22 22.66
N ARG A 31 5.60 29.46 22.15
CA ARG A 31 5.79 29.73 20.72
C ARG A 31 7.28 29.79 20.40
N THR A 32 7.71 28.87 19.54
CA THR A 32 9.05 28.87 18.93
C THR A 32 8.97 29.45 17.52
N GLY A 33 10.11 29.85 16.95
CA GLY A 33 10.15 30.35 15.56
C GLY A 33 9.62 29.37 14.51
N ASN A 34 9.56 28.07 14.85
CA ASN A 34 9.11 27.01 13.93
C ASN A 34 7.67 26.52 14.21
N GLY A 35 7.05 26.95 15.32
CA GLY A 35 5.70 26.54 15.73
C GLY A 35 5.52 26.47 17.25
N ILE A 36 4.51 25.74 17.70
CA ILE A 36 4.07 25.72 19.10
C ILE A 36 4.53 24.43 19.80
N ILE A 37 5.13 24.57 20.98
CA ILE A 37 5.50 23.47 21.88
C ILE A 37 4.78 23.70 23.21
N TRP A 38 4.28 22.64 23.84
CA TRP A 38 3.69 22.71 25.16
C TRP A 38 4.66 22.17 26.21
N ARG A 39 4.77 22.85 27.35
CA ARG A 39 5.69 22.48 28.44
C ARG A 39 4.95 22.37 29.76
N CYS A 40 5.28 21.36 30.55
CA CYS A 40 4.83 21.27 31.93
C CYS A 40 5.82 22.00 32.86
N GLU A 41 5.33 22.93 33.69
CA GLU A 41 6.18 23.68 34.63
C GLU A 41 6.71 22.84 35.80
N LYS A 42 6.07 21.70 36.09
CA LYS A 42 6.44 20.83 37.22
C LYS A 42 7.48 19.77 36.85
N CYS A 43 7.26 19.03 35.77
CA CYS A 43 8.13 17.92 35.36
C CYS A 43 9.04 18.24 34.18
N ASP A 44 8.98 19.46 33.63
CA ASP A 44 9.73 19.86 32.43
C ASP A 44 9.44 19.02 31.16
N GLY A 45 8.40 18.19 31.20
CA GLY A 45 7.95 17.41 30.05
C GLY A 45 7.41 18.30 28.92
N ARG A 46 7.63 17.87 27.67
CA ARG A 46 7.32 18.65 26.48
C ARG A 46 6.44 17.86 25.53
N ALA A 47 5.44 18.52 24.96
CA ALA A 47 4.61 17.98 23.89
C ALA A 47 4.80 18.80 22.61
N ALA A 48 4.93 18.12 21.47
CA ALA A 48 5.01 18.76 20.17
C ALA A 48 4.35 17.89 19.10
N GLY A 49 3.77 18.51 18.07
CA GLY A 49 3.29 17.79 16.90
C GLY A 49 4.44 17.31 16.01
N LEU A 50 4.26 16.15 15.36
CA LEU A 50 5.27 15.54 14.49
C LEU A 50 5.76 16.48 13.38
N GLN A 51 4.87 17.28 12.79
CA GLN A 51 5.21 18.25 11.75
C GLN A 51 6.18 19.33 12.25
N LEU A 52 6.02 19.78 13.51
CA LEU A 52 6.94 20.73 14.10
C LEU A 52 8.33 20.10 14.29
N LEU A 53 8.36 18.84 14.73
CA LEU A 53 9.60 18.09 14.91
C LEU A 53 10.32 17.91 13.57
N ARG A 54 9.63 17.50 12.51
CA ARG A 54 10.21 17.34 11.15
C ARG A 54 10.77 18.64 10.55
N ARG A 55 10.26 19.81 10.99
CA ARG A 55 10.78 21.12 10.57
C ARG A 55 11.98 21.56 11.39
N THR A 56 12.00 21.21 12.67
CA THR A 56 12.97 21.72 13.66
C THR A 56 14.21 20.83 13.77
N PHE A 57 14.05 19.51 13.62
CA PHE A 57 15.11 18.53 13.78
C PHE A 57 15.45 17.85 12.45
N THR A 58 16.59 17.17 12.41
CA THR A 58 17.03 16.47 11.19
C THR A 58 16.18 15.22 10.93
N PRO A 59 16.01 14.81 9.65
CA PRO A 59 15.27 13.58 9.31
C PRO A 59 15.84 12.33 9.99
N GLU A 60 17.16 12.28 10.20
CA GLU A 60 17.85 11.16 10.83
C GLU A 60 17.44 10.99 12.30
N SER A 61 17.06 12.06 13.00
CA SER A 61 16.57 11.99 14.38
C SER A 61 15.07 11.71 14.50
N ILE A 62 14.26 12.05 13.48
CA ILE A 62 12.79 11.99 13.57
C ILE A 62 12.19 10.80 12.80
N ASN A 63 12.81 10.34 11.72
CA ASN A 63 12.27 9.24 10.93
C ASN A 63 12.28 7.88 11.67
N PRO A 64 13.36 7.49 12.37
CA PRO A 64 13.38 6.24 13.13
C PRO A 64 12.27 6.18 14.17
N LEU A 65 12.09 7.28 14.92
CA LEU A 65 10.99 7.47 15.87
C LEU A 65 9.62 7.17 15.26
N TRP A 66 9.32 7.74 14.08
CA TRP A 66 8.02 7.57 13.44
C TRP A 66 7.84 6.17 12.85
N LEU A 67 8.90 5.59 12.28
CA LEU A 67 8.89 4.23 11.76
C LEU A 67 8.62 3.23 12.90
N ASP A 68 9.32 3.37 14.03
CA ASP A 68 9.12 2.55 15.21
C ASP A 68 7.68 2.69 15.75
N ALA A 69 7.12 3.90 15.72
CA ALA A 69 5.72 4.11 16.13
C ALA A 69 4.72 3.36 15.24
N ILE A 70 4.97 3.27 13.94
CA ILE A 70 4.08 2.57 13.00
C ILE A 70 4.20 1.05 13.15
N HIS A 71 5.44 0.55 13.26
CA HIS A 71 5.72 -0.89 13.21
C HIS A 71 5.61 -1.59 14.56
N ASN A 72 5.77 -0.87 15.67
CA ASN A 72 5.78 -1.49 16.98
C ASN A 72 4.36 -1.73 17.53
N GLU A 73 4.16 -2.92 18.07
CA GLU A 73 2.96 -3.29 18.83
C GLU A 73 3.25 -3.06 20.31
N GLY A 74 2.82 -1.90 20.81
CA GLY A 74 2.97 -1.53 22.21
C GLY A 74 2.01 -0.43 22.59
N SER A 75 1.73 -0.28 23.88
CA SER A 75 0.99 0.85 24.42
C SER A 75 1.74 1.40 25.62
N SER A 76 1.93 2.73 25.68
CA SER A 76 2.34 3.37 26.93
C SER A 76 1.14 3.43 27.87
N ALA A 77 1.43 3.49 29.18
CA ALA A 77 0.39 3.66 30.20
C ALA A 77 -0.22 5.08 30.19
N ARG A 78 0.34 6.01 29.41
CA ARG A 78 0.02 7.43 29.46
C ARG A 78 -0.89 7.82 28.27
N PRO A 79 -2.05 8.45 28.53
CA PRO A 79 -2.92 8.93 27.46
C PRO A 79 -2.33 10.17 26.78
N CYS A 80 -2.67 10.35 25.51
CA CYS A 80 -2.27 11.51 24.73
C CYS A 80 -2.90 12.80 25.31
N PRO A 81 -2.12 13.86 25.58
CA PRO A 81 -2.65 15.10 26.13
C PRO A 81 -3.62 15.83 25.18
N SER A 82 -3.54 15.58 23.87
CA SER A 82 -4.36 16.25 22.85
C SER A 82 -5.67 15.53 22.56
N CYS A 83 -5.66 14.19 22.41
CA CYS A 83 -6.83 13.42 22.00
C CYS A 83 -7.27 12.35 23.01
N GLY A 84 -6.54 12.15 24.11
CA GLY A 84 -6.85 11.16 25.15
C GLY A 84 -6.56 9.69 24.78
N ASN A 85 -6.24 9.39 23.53
CA ASN A 85 -5.94 8.02 23.09
C ASN A 85 -4.63 7.48 23.70
N ALA A 86 -4.52 6.15 23.81
CA ALA A 86 -3.28 5.51 24.23
C ALA A 86 -2.11 5.86 23.28
N MET A 87 -0.97 6.23 23.85
CA MET A 87 0.26 6.46 23.10
C MET A 87 1.07 5.17 22.99
N ILE A 88 2.11 5.18 22.16
CA ILE A 88 3.08 4.09 22.01
C ILE A 88 4.43 4.60 22.47
N GLU A 89 5.12 3.80 23.26
CA GLU A 89 6.49 4.10 23.65
C GLU A 89 7.46 3.57 22.57
N VAL A 90 8.29 4.47 22.03
CA VAL A 90 9.24 4.19 20.95
C VAL A 90 10.64 4.62 21.36
N ALA A 91 11.66 3.92 20.85
CA ALA A 91 13.04 4.34 21.06
C ALA A 91 13.36 5.53 20.14
N LEU A 92 13.95 6.59 20.72
CA LEU A 92 14.38 7.76 19.95
C LEU A 92 15.57 7.42 19.04
N ASP A 93 16.47 6.60 19.57
CA ASP A 93 17.61 6.02 18.88
C ASP A 93 17.93 4.68 19.55
N SER A 94 18.31 3.69 18.74
CA SER A 94 18.68 2.35 19.21
C SER A 94 19.85 2.37 20.19
N SER A 95 20.71 3.40 20.16
CA SER A 95 21.91 3.48 21.01
C SER A 95 21.71 4.27 22.31
N SER A 96 20.80 5.25 22.33
CA SER A 96 20.62 6.16 23.47
C SER A 96 19.78 5.60 24.61
N GLY A 97 18.98 4.55 24.34
CA GLY A 97 18.04 3.99 25.32
C GLY A 97 16.89 4.91 25.73
N ILE A 98 16.79 6.09 25.11
CA ILE A 98 15.73 7.08 25.39
C ILE A 98 14.44 6.64 24.72
N ARG A 99 13.35 6.68 25.48
CA ARG A 99 12.04 6.16 25.10
C ARG A 99 11.03 7.29 25.17
N VAL A 100 10.41 7.60 24.05
CA VAL A 100 9.47 8.72 23.94
C VAL A 100 8.10 8.20 23.54
N GLU A 101 7.06 8.97 23.82
CA GLU A 101 5.69 8.50 23.66
C GLU A 101 5.04 9.20 22.46
N VAL A 102 4.53 8.41 21.50
CA VAL A 102 3.97 8.92 20.25
C VAL A 102 2.51 8.50 20.12
N CYS A 103 1.64 9.45 19.80
CA CYS A 103 0.26 9.20 19.45
C CYS A 103 0.12 9.00 17.94
N ARG A 104 -0.35 7.83 17.51
CA ARG A 104 -0.60 7.53 16.09
C ARG A 104 -1.85 8.21 15.50
N ILE A 105 -2.75 8.70 16.36
CA ILE A 105 -4.04 9.26 15.93
C ILE A 105 -3.93 10.75 15.58
N CYS A 106 -3.28 11.53 16.44
CA CYS A 106 -3.12 12.97 16.26
C CYS A 106 -1.66 13.40 16.03
N GLU A 107 -0.74 12.44 15.91
CA GLU A 107 0.68 12.67 15.63
C GLU A 107 1.40 13.55 16.65
N PHE A 108 0.87 13.62 17.88
CA PHE A 108 1.56 14.24 19.01
C PHE A 108 2.66 13.36 19.56
N VAL A 109 3.77 13.98 19.93
CA VAL A 109 4.91 13.33 20.59
C VAL A 109 5.12 13.97 21.95
N TRP A 110 5.26 13.14 22.97
CA TRP A 110 5.59 13.53 24.35
C TRP A 110 7.03 13.13 24.68
N PHE A 111 7.74 14.06 25.30
CA PHE A 111 9.10 13.93 25.78
C PHE A 111 9.13 14.18 27.28
N ASP A 112 9.75 13.29 28.03
CA ASP A 112 10.08 13.51 29.44
C ASP A 112 11.29 14.47 29.58
N ALA A 113 11.57 14.87 30.83
CA ALA A 113 12.59 15.88 31.12
C ALA A 113 13.97 15.47 30.56
N GLY A 114 14.55 16.35 29.74
CA GLY A 114 15.90 16.16 29.20
C GLY A 114 15.98 15.31 27.92
N GLU A 115 14.93 14.60 27.52
CA GLU A 115 14.96 13.72 26.34
C GLU A 115 15.09 14.49 25.02
N THR A 116 14.58 15.72 24.98
CA THR A 116 14.70 16.59 23.80
C THR A 116 16.14 17.03 23.51
N GLN A 117 17.07 16.89 24.45
CA GLN A 117 18.47 17.35 24.29
C GLN A 117 19.28 16.45 23.35
N THR A 118 18.85 15.20 23.14
CA THR A 118 19.52 14.25 22.24
C THR A 118 19.17 14.50 20.77
N LEU A 119 18.10 15.26 20.50
CA LEU A 119 17.66 15.56 19.14
C LEU A 119 18.58 16.59 18.46
N GLN A 120 19.00 16.29 17.23
CA GLN A 120 19.84 17.20 16.45
C GLN A 120 18.97 18.24 15.74
N VAL A 121 19.13 19.50 16.13
CA VAL A 121 18.44 20.63 15.49
C VAL A 121 18.91 20.74 14.05
N ARG A 122 17.95 20.88 13.14
CA ARG A 122 18.24 21.07 11.72
C ARG A 122 19.05 22.36 11.55
N PRO A 123 20.25 22.31 10.95
CA PRO A 123 20.99 23.51 10.63
C PRO A 123 20.12 24.43 9.76
N LEU A 124 20.09 25.72 10.07
CA LEU A 124 19.48 26.70 9.18
C LEU A 124 20.11 26.52 7.78
N PRO A 125 19.31 26.54 6.70
CA PRO A 125 19.86 26.48 5.36
C PRO A 125 20.93 27.56 5.26
N LYS A 126 22.19 27.17 5.06
CA LYS A 126 23.25 28.14 4.75
C LYS A 126 22.73 28.97 3.59
N PRO A 127 22.83 30.30 3.63
CA PRO A 127 22.46 31.14 2.50
C PRO A 127 23.09 30.53 1.25
N GLN A 128 22.25 30.02 0.35
CA GLN A 128 22.75 29.38 -0.85
C GLN A 128 23.47 30.48 -1.60
N VAL A 129 24.80 30.38 -1.67
CA VAL A 129 25.59 31.26 -2.55
C VAL A 129 24.89 31.20 -3.90
N PRO A 130 24.49 32.35 -4.49
CA PRO A 130 23.85 32.35 -5.79
C PRO A 130 24.76 31.61 -6.77
N MET A 131 24.42 30.36 -7.08
CA MET A 131 25.20 29.58 -8.03
C MET A 131 25.21 30.33 -9.37
N PRO A 132 26.36 30.38 -10.06
CA PRO A 132 26.41 30.90 -11.42
C PRO A 132 25.30 30.27 -12.27
N GLN A 133 24.68 31.07 -13.13
CA GLN A 133 23.54 30.64 -13.93
C GLN A 133 23.83 29.35 -14.71
N GLU A 134 25.04 29.24 -15.27
CA GLU A 134 25.53 28.04 -15.98
C GLU A 134 25.47 26.77 -15.12
N ALA A 135 25.83 26.85 -13.84
CA ALA A 135 25.79 25.69 -12.93
C ALA A 135 24.35 25.25 -12.64
N ARG A 136 23.40 26.20 -12.57
CA ARG A 136 21.98 25.88 -12.38
C ARG A 136 21.39 25.25 -13.63
N GLU A 137 21.74 25.77 -14.80
CA GLU A 137 21.30 25.23 -16.09
C GLU A 137 21.82 23.80 -16.29
N ALA A 138 23.10 23.55 -15.98
CA ALA A 138 23.67 22.20 -16.05
C ALA A 138 22.96 21.21 -15.11
N ILE A 139 22.67 21.62 -13.87
CA ILE A 139 21.94 20.77 -12.90
C ILE A 139 20.50 20.51 -13.38
N ALA A 140 19.82 21.53 -13.94
CA ALA A 140 18.46 21.39 -14.45
C ALA A 140 18.42 20.44 -15.66
N LEU A 141 19.36 20.58 -16.62
CA LEU A 141 19.48 19.69 -17.77
C LEU A 141 19.77 18.25 -17.35
N ALA A 142 20.70 18.04 -16.41
CA ALA A 142 20.98 16.72 -15.85
C ALA A 142 19.74 16.10 -15.18
N LYS A 143 18.93 16.91 -14.49
CA LYS A 143 17.69 16.43 -13.87
C LYS A 143 16.62 16.03 -14.89
N VAL A 144 16.47 16.83 -15.96
CA VAL A 144 15.55 16.51 -17.07
C VAL A 144 15.97 15.24 -17.80
N GLN A 145 17.27 15.07 -18.07
CA GLN A 145 17.81 13.85 -18.66
C GLN A 145 17.54 12.63 -17.77
N GLN A 146 17.79 12.74 -16.46
CA GLN A 146 17.50 11.68 -15.51
C GLN A 146 16.02 11.31 -15.49
N LEU A 147 15.12 12.29 -15.54
CA LEU A 147 13.67 12.05 -15.61
C LEU A 147 13.28 11.37 -16.92
N ALA A 148 13.80 11.83 -18.06
CA ALA A 148 13.54 11.22 -19.37
C ALA A 148 14.09 9.78 -19.47
N GLU A 149 15.19 9.49 -18.78
CA GLU A 149 15.76 8.15 -18.71
C GLU A 149 15.00 7.25 -17.73
N GLN A 150 14.50 7.81 -16.62
CA GLN A 150 13.57 7.12 -15.73
C GLN A 150 12.24 6.82 -16.41
N GLU A 151 11.68 7.77 -17.16
CA GLU A 151 10.46 7.57 -17.97
C GLU A 151 10.70 6.49 -19.02
N ARG A 152 11.83 6.55 -19.74
CA ARG A 152 12.21 5.52 -20.72
C ARG A 152 12.47 4.14 -20.08
N ALA A 153 12.90 4.10 -18.82
CA ALA A 153 13.09 2.86 -18.06
C ALA A 153 11.80 2.37 -17.38
N SER A 154 10.85 3.26 -17.07
CA SER A 154 9.54 2.93 -16.51
C SER A 154 8.49 2.64 -17.57
N ASP A 155 8.70 3.12 -18.80
CA ASP A 155 8.03 2.67 -20.02
C ASP A 155 8.50 1.24 -20.29
N PHE A 156 7.89 0.34 -19.53
CA PHE A 156 7.86 -1.07 -19.81
C PHE A 156 7.23 -1.25 -21.21
N ASP A 157 8.13 -1.41 -22.18
CA ASP A 157 7.90 -2.02 -23.49
C ASP A 157 6.95 -1.27 -24.45
N SER A 158 7.48 -0.20 -25.07
CA SER A 158 6.85 0.45 -26.24
C SER A 158 7.37 -0.11 -27.56
N THR A 159 7.70 -1.40 -27.62
CA THR A 159 7.93 -2.08 -28.89
C THR A 159 6.57 -2.51 -29.45
N PRO A 160 6.17 -2.10 -30.68
CA PRO A 160 4.88 -2.50 -31.24
C PRO A 160 4.80 -4.03 -31.26
N PRO A 161 3.70 -4.64 -30.81
CA PRO A 161 3.65 -6.09 -30.64
C PRO A 161 3.75 -6.79 -32.00
N ASP A 162 4.71 -7.72 -32.10
CA ASP A 162 5.01 -8.47 -33.31
C ASP A 162 3.83 -9.35 -33.78
N GLU A 163 2.92 -9.71 -32.86
CA GLU A 163 1.80 -10.61 -33.12
C GLU A 163 0.45 -9.87 -33.22
N TRP A 164 -0.24 -10.05 -34.35
CA TRP A 164 -1.47 -9.34 -34.72
C TRP A 164 -2.62 -9.41 -33.69
N TRP A 165 -2.73 -10.50 -32.93
CA TRP A 165 -3.81 -10.67 -31.94
C TRP A 165 -3.60 -9.81 -30.69
N LYS A 166 -2.33 -9.51 -30.33
CA LYS A 166 -1.98 -8.60 -29.23
C LYS A 166 -2.52 -7.19 -29.51
N SER A 167 -2.50 -6.76 -30.78
CA SER A 167 -3.09 -5.49 -31.21
C SER A 167 -4.61 -5.44 -31.01
N ILE A 168 -5.30 -6.57 -31.18
CA ILE A 168 -6.74 -6.66 -30.93
C ILE A 168 -7.04 -6.57 -29.43
N ALA A 169 -6.27 -7.28 -28.59
CA ALA A 169 -6.44 -7.23 -27.14
C ALA A 169 -6.19 -5.81 -26.57
N ALA A 170 -5.15 -5.12 -27.07
CA ALA A 170 -4.85 -3.74 -26.72
C ALA A 170 -5.97 -2.77 -27.15
N PHE A 171 -6.59 -3.00 -28.32
CA PHE A 171 -7.74 -2.21 -28.77
C PHE A 171 -8.93 -2.29 -27.81
N PHE A 172 -9.13 -3.44 -27.15
CA PHE A 172 -10.16 -3.61 -26.12
C PHE A 172 -9.73 -3.11 -24.73
N GLY A 173 -8.57 -2.45 -24.61
CA GLY A 173 -8.08 -1.88 -23.36
C GLY A 173 -7.62 -2.94 -22.35
N MET A 174 -7.37 -4.17 -22.79
CA MET A 174 -6.79 -5.20 -21.93
C MET A 174 -5.28 -4.97 -21.80
N PRO A 175 -4.69 -5.13 -20.61
CA PRO A 175 -3.24 -5.09 -20.44
C PRO A 175 -2.60 -6.26 -21.19
N VAL A 176 -1.68 -5.96 -22.11
CA VAL A 176 -0.95 -6.96 -22.92
C VAL A 176 0.50 -6.97 -22.49
N GLU A 177 1.00 -8.15 -22.12
CA GLU A 177 2.41 -8.36 -21.81
C GLU A 177 3.21 -8.48 -23.12
N PHE A 178 4.17 -7.57 -23.31
CA PHE A 178 4.92 -7.42 -24.56
C PHE A 178 6.07 -8.44 -24.64
N ASP A 179 6.88 -8.59 -23.59
CA ASP A 179 7.86 -9.68 -23.43
C ASP A 179 7.77 -10.34 -22.04
N ALA A 180 6.99 -11.41 -21.93
CA ALA A 180 7.19 -12.37 -20.85
C ALA A 180 8.41 -13.24 -21.24
N PRO A 181 9.44 -13.41 -20.38
CA PRO A 181 10.52 -14.33 -20.68
C PRO A 181 9.89 -15.68 -20.98
N ALA A 182 10.21 -16.25 -22.15
CA ALA A 182 9.63 -17.50 -22.64
C ALA A 182 9.75 -18.56 -21.55
N GLN A 183 8.68 -18.70 -20.77
CA GLN A 183 8.71 -19.58 -19.63
C GLN A 183 8.47 -20.96 -20.21
N GLU A 184 9.56 -21.72 -20.35
CA GLU A 184 9.62 -23.11 -20.84
C GLU A 184 8.90 -24.08 -19.87
N ARG A 185 7.68 -23.75 -19.46
CA ARG A 185 6.81 -24.70 -18.77
C ARG A 185 6.15 -25.53 -19.86
N HIS A 186 6.76 -26.67 -20.17
CA HIS A 186 6.12 -27.70 -21.00
C HIS A 186 4.78 -28.08 -20.36
N PRO A 187 3.63 -27.73 -20.95
CA PRO A 187 2.34 -27.94 -20.31
C PRO A 187 1.87 -29.38 -20.56
N VAL A 188 2.70 -30.35 -20.18
CA VAL A 188 2.48 -31.79 -20.42
C VAL A 188 1.16 -32.23 -19.80
N VAL A 189 0.84 -31.74 -18.59
CA VAL A 189 -0.42 -32.04 -17.91
C VAL A 189 -1.61 -31.49 -18.70
N THR A 190 -1.52 -30.26 -19.22
CA THR A 190 -2.58 -29.63 -20.01
C THR A 190 -2.78 -30.37 -21.33
N TRP A 191 -1.70 -30.70 -22.04
CA TRP A 191 -1.78 -31.46 -23.30
C TRP A 191 -2.30 -32.87 -23.09
N PHE A 192 -1.88 -33.55 -22.02
CA PHE A 192 -2.40 -34.85 -21.65
C PHE A 192 -3.89 -34.79 -21.35
N LEU A 193 -4.32 -33.84 -20.50
CA LEU A 193 -5.75 -33.65 -20.18
C LEU A 193 -6.57 -33.32 -21.42
N ALA A 194 -6.08 -32.42 -22.28
CA ALA A 194 -6.73 -32.08 -23.54
C ALA A 194 -6.84 -33.28 -24.49
N ALA A 195 -5.78 -34.09 -24.60
CA ALA A 195 -5.80 -35.31 -25.41
C ALA A 195 -6.80 -36.34 -24.87
N VAL A 196 -6.86 -36.53 -23.55
CA VAL A 196 -7.84 -37.42 -22.90
C VAL A 196 -9.27 -36.94 -23.16
N ILE A 197 -9.56 -35.65 -22.90
CA ILE A 197 -10.89 -35.07 -23.15
C ILE A 197 -11.28 -35.22 -24.62
N THR A 198 -10.37 -34.90 -25.55
CA THR A 198 -10.61 -35.01 -26.99
C THR A 198 -10.91 -36.46 -27.39
N THR A 199 -10.10 -37.41 -26.92
CA THR A 199 -10.26 -38.84 -27.24
C THR A 199 -11.59 -39.38 -26.71
N VAL A 200 -11.92 -39.07 -25.45
CA VAL A 200 -13.19 -39.47 -24.83
C VAL A 200 -14.38 -38.83 -25.57
N SER A 201 -14.27 -37.57 -25.96
CA SER A 201 -15.32 -36.85 -26.70
C SER A 201 -15.54 -37.43 -28.09
N VAL A 202 -14.46 -37.74 -28.83
CA VAL A 202 -14.52 -38.38 -30.14
C VAL A 202 -15.14 -39.78 -30.03
N HIS A 203 -14.71 -40.57 -29.04
CA HIS A 203 -15.29 -41.88 -28.80
C HIS A 203 -16.78 -41.79 -28.43
N ALA A 204 -17.15 -40.86 -27.55
CA ALA A 204 -18.53 -40.61 -27.16
C ALA A 204 -19.40 -40.15 -28.35
N PHE A 205 -18.83 -39.42 -29.31
CA PHE A 205 -19.52 -39.01 -30.53
C PHE A 205 -19.89 -40.20 -31.43
N PHE A 206 -18.98 -41.17 -31.60
CA PHE A 206 -19.27 -42.40 -32.37
C PHE A 206 -20.25 -43.34 -31.65
N HIS A 207 -20.26 -43.32 -30.32
CA HIS A 207 -21.15 -44.12 -29.47
C HIS A 207 -22.21 -43.26 -28.76
N LEU A 208 -22.74 -42.25 -29.46
CA LEU A 208 -23.57 -41.20 -28.86
C LEU A 208 -24.79 -41.76 -28.11
N GLN A 209 -25.45 -42.76 -28.68
CA GLN A 209 -26.65 -43.33 -28.07
C GLN A 209 -26.37 -44.02 -26.73
N GLU A 210 -25.25 -44.74 -26.63
CA GLU A 210 -24.81 -45.38 -25.38
C GLU A 210 -24.30 -44.34 -24.36
N ALA A 211 -23.55 -43.34 -24.83
CA ALA A 211 -23.03 -42.26 -24.00
C ALA A 211 -24.14 -41.40 -23.40
N VAL A 212 -25.16 -41.03 -24.19
CA VAL A 212 -26.36 -40.32 -23.71
C VAL A 212 -27.17 -41.21 -22.78
N GLN A 213 -27.29 -42.51 -23.08
CA GLN A 213 -27.97 -43.43 -22.19
C GLN A 213 -27.27 -43.61 -20.86
N LEU A 214 -25.94 -43.56 -20.74
CA LEU A 214 -25.25 -43.67 -19.45
C LEU A 214 -25.12 -42.33 -18.72
N PHE A 215 -24.67 -41.28 -19.42
CA PHE A 215 -24.22 -40.02 -18.83
C PHE A 215 -25.18 -38.85 -19.06
N GLY A 216 -26.21 -39.04 -19.89
CA GLY A 216 -27.26 -38.06 -20.10
C GLY A 216 -28.18 -37.92 -18.90
N LEU A 217 -28.71 -36.71 -18.71
CA LEU A 217 -29.73 -36.44 -17.70
C LEU A 217 -31.10 -36.85 -18.25
N ILE A 218 -31.65 -37.94 -17.72
CA ILE A 218 -33.03 -38.37 -17.99
C ILE A 218 -33.87 -37.90 -16.80
N PRO A 219 -34.82 -36.95 -16.96
CA PRO A 219 -35.58 -36.39 -15.84
C PRO A 219 -36.29 -37.43 -14.97
N ALA A 220 -36.76 -38.53 -15.58
CA ALA A 220 -37.38 -39.66 -14.88
C ALA A 220 -36.42 -40.45 -13.98
N GLN A 221 -35.10 -40.28 -14.16
CA GLN A 221 -34.03 -40.98 -13.42
C GLN A 221 -32.93 -40.00 -12.97
N GLY A 222 -33.33 -38.80 -12.49
CA GLY A 222 -32.38 -37.73 -12.15
C GLY A 222 -31.34 -38.06 -11.07
N PHE A 223 -31.58 -39.07 -10.23
CA PHE A 223 -30.64 -39.53 -9.20
C PHE A 223 -29.71 -40.65 -9.65
N ARG A 224 -29.75 -41.03 -10.93
CA ARG A 224 -28.88 -42.05 -11.49
C ARG A 224 -27.41 -41.64 -11.33
N LEU A 225 -26.54 -42.62 -11.06
CA LEU A 225 -25.13 -42.38 -10.73
C LEU A 225 -24.97 -41.34 -9.60
N HIS A 226 -25.83 -41.39 -8.57
CA HIS A 226 -25.84 -40.44 -7.44
C HIS A 226 -26.01 -38.97 -7.87
N GLY A 227 -26.68 -38.72 -9.00
CA GLY A 227 -26.91 -37.37 -9.54
C GLY A 227 -25.76 -36.82 -10.38
N LEU A 228 -24.70 -37.61 -10.63
CA LEU A 228 -23.59 -37.21 -11.52
C LEU A 228 -24.05 -36.84 -12.94
N THR A 229 -25.18 -37.39 -13.38
CA THR A 229 -25.80 -37.06 -14.67
C THR A 229 -26.13 -35.57 -14.83
N PHE A 230 -26.33 -34.83 -13.73
CA PHE A 230 -26.49 -33.37 -13.79
C PHE A 230 -25.21 -32.69 -14.30
N VAL A 231 -24.05 -33.11 -13.80
CA VAL A 231 -22.76 -32.52 -14.16
C VAL A 231 -22.31 -33.01 -15.54
N THR A 232 -22.42 -34.31 -15.82
CA THR A 232 -21.94 -34.88 -17.08
C THR A 232 -22.75 -34.45 -18.29
N SER A 233 -24.02 -34.04 -18.10
CA SER A 233 -24.86 -33.54 -19.20
C SER A 233 -24.31 -32.28 -19.88
N PHE A 234 -23.59 -31.41 -19.17
CA PHE A 234 -22.97 -30.20 -19.75
C PHE A 234 -21.84 -30.52 -20.73
N PHE A 235 -21.27 -31.72 -20.65
CA PHE A 235 -20.18 -32.15 -21.53
C PHE A 235 -20.68 -32.99 -22.72
N LEU A 236 -21.95 -33.41 -22.71
CA LEU A 236 -22.56 -34.17 -23.79
C LEU A 236 -23.15 -33.22 -24.84
N HIS A 237 -22.64 -33.30 -26.06
CA HIS A 237 -23.14 -32.54 -27.19
C HIS A 237 -23.90 -33.47 -28.13
N ALA A 238 -25.19 -33.22 -28.35
CA ALA A 238 -26.07 -34.11 -29.13
C ALA A 238 -25.91 -33.96 -30.67
N GLY A 239 -24.90 -33.21 -31.15
CA GLY A 239 -24.61 -33.05 -32.58
C GLY A 239 -23.75 -31.82 -32.89
N VAL A 240 -23.32 -31.70 -34.15
CA VAL A 240 -22.44 -30.62 -34.64
C VAL A 240 -23.08 -29.24 -34.53
N ILE A 241 -24.40 -29.14 -34.75
CA ILE A 241 -25.15 -27.87 -34.64
C ILE A 241 -25.07 -27.32 -33.20
N HIS A 242 -25.16 -28.20 -32.20
CA HIS A 242 -25.08 -27.84 -30.78
C HIS A 242 -23.66 -27.47 -30.32
N LEU A 243 -22.66 -27.66 -31.18
CA LEU A 243 -21.24 -27.36 -30.94
C LEU A 243 -20.86 -25.96 -31.47
N VAL A 244 -21.65 -25.43 -32.41
CA VAL A 244 -21.49 -24.09 -33.01
C VAL A 244 -22.36 -23.04 -32.29
N GLY A 245 -23.42 -23.48 -31.61
CA GLY A 245 -24.36 -22.64 -30.85
C GLY A 245 -25.78 -23.16 -30.98
#